data_AF-A0A9E5ZXD2-F1
#
_entry.id   AF-A0A9E5ZXD2-F1
#
_cell.length_a   1.000
_cell.length_b   1.000
_cell.length_c   1.000
_cell.angle_alpha   90.00
_cell.angle_beta   90.00
_cell.angle_gamma   90.00
#
_symmetry.space_group_name_H-M   'P 1'
#
loop_
_entity.id
_entity.type
_entity.pdbx_description
1 polymer ?
#
loop_
_entity_poly.entity_id
_entity_poly.type
_entity_poly.pdbx_seq_one_letter_code
_entity_poly.pdbx_strand_id
1 'polypeptide(L)'
;MKTPTDPDLKGLAVVAGKSTRRKRGETDLIAEANLTCSMPHTHSAGNGAETLASIERALYRLADGTYGSCVVCGADISVTRLDQNPAVETCASCDPPPAFKAH
;
A
#
# COMPACT_ATOMS: atom_id res chain seq x y z
N MET A 1 -21.23 8.27 -19.72
CA MET A 1 -20.39 7.08 -19.98
C MET A 1 -19.94 6.62 -18.60
N LYS A 2 -20.64 5.64 -18.02
CA LYS A 2 -20.47 5.24 -16.62
C LYS A 2 -19.39 4.16 -16.55
N THR A 3 -18.38 4.38 -15.73
CA THR A 3 -17.36 3.39 -15.34
C THR A 3 -18.03 2.20 -14.67
N PRO A 4 -17.73 0.95 -15.05
CA PRO A 4 -18.16 -0.22 -14.30
C PRO A 4 -17.17 -0.45 -13.15
N THR A 5 -17.53 0.00 -11.96
CA THR A 5 -16.89 -0.38 -10.70
C THR A 5 -17.74 -1.46 -10.07
N ASP A 6 -17.39 -2.74 -10.30
CA ASP A 6 -17.76 -3.82 -9.37
C ASP A 6 -16.75 -4.98 -9.52
N PRO A 7 -15.93 -5.27 -8.50
CA PRO A 7 -15.26 -6.55 -8.40
C PRO A 7 -16.26 -7.59 -7.89
N ASP A 8 -16.63 -8.54 -8.75
CA ASP A 8 -17.47 -9.69 -8.45
C ASP A 8 -16.83 -10.55 -7.33
N LEU A 9 -17.15 -10.23 -6.07
CA LEU A 9 -16.82 -11.04 -4.90
C LEU A 9 -17.93 -12.08 -4.64
N LYS A 10 -18.24 -12.91 -5.64
CA LYS A 10 -19.23 -13.97 -5.52
C LYS A 10 -18.59 -15.35 -5.71
N GLY A 11 -17.64 -15.68 -4.84
CA GLY A 11 -16.89 -16.93 -4.98
C GLY A 11 -16.29 -17.59 -3.74
N LEU A 12 -16.41 -17.04 -2.53
CA LEU A 12 -15.88 -17.69 -1.32
C LEU A 12 -16.98 -18.14 -0.37
N ALA A 13 -17.61 -19.26 -0.70
CA ALA A 13 -18.39 -20.05 0.24
C ALA A 13 -18.28 -21.55 -0.10
N VAL A 14 -17.20 -22.19 0.32
CA VAL A 14 -17.19 -23.65 0.54
C VAL A 14 -16.21 -24.06 1.65
N VAL A 15 -16.51 -23.68 2.89
CA VAL A 15 -16.04 -24.49 4.03
C VAL A 15 -16.99 -25.67 4.21
N ALA A 16 -16.94 -26.62 3.28
CA ALA A 16 -17.65 -27.88 3.43
C ALA A 16 -16.90 -28.72 4.48
N GLY A 17 -17.35 -28.63 5.73
CA GLY A 17 -16.99 -29.56 6.79
C GLY A 17 -17.40 -30.98 6.38
N LYS A 18 -16.42 -31.81 6.01
CA LYS A 18 -16.62 -33.25 5.88
C LYS A 18 -16.50 -33.86 7.27
N SER A 19 -17.64 -33.92 7.95
CA SER A 19 -17.85 -34.67 9.19
C SER A 19 -17.62 -36.16 8.92
N THR A 20 -16.38 -36.63 9.06
CA THR A 20 -16.09 -38.06 9.15
C THR A 20 -16.42 -38.52 10.57
N ARG A 21 -17.36 -39.46 10.66
CA ARG A 21 -17.81 -40.12 11.89
C ARG A 21 -16.60 -40.69 12.66
N ARG A 22 -16.21 -40.04 13.75
CA ARG A 22 -15.06 -40.47 14.57
C ARG A 22 -15.37 -41.76 15.34
N LYS A 23 -14.42 -42.69 15.31
CA LYS A 23 -14.39 -43.88 16.17
C LYS A 23 -13.93 -43.43 17.56
N ARG A 24 -14.59 -43.93 18.61
CA ARG A 24 -14.25 -43.70 20.02
C ARG A 24 -12.84 -44.22 20.29
N GLY A 25 -11.91 -43.32 20.61
CA GLY A 25 -10.49 -43.58 20.81
C GLY A 25 -9.75 -42.23 20.92
N GLU A 26 -9.91 -41.61 22.08
CA GLU A 26 -9.62 -40.21 22.35
C GLU A 26 -8.22 -40.04 22.93
N THR A 27 -7.26 -39.62 22.11
CA THR A 27 -6.05 -38.88 22.54
C THR A 27 -5.57 -38.00 21.38
N ASP A 28 -6.35 -36.99 21.00
CA ASP A 28 -6.06 -36.07 19.88
C ASP A 28 -6.02 -34.60 20.36
N LEU A 29 -5.46 -34.32 21.55
CA LEU A 29 -5.47 -32.98 22.12
C LEU A 29 -4.11 -32.50 22.62
N ILE A 30 -3.03 -32.67 21.85
CA ILE A 30 -1.93 -31.67 21.88
C ILE A 30 -1.19 -31.64 20.53
N ALA A 31 -1.80 -31.02 19.53
CA ALA A 31 -1.05 -30.43 18.43
C ALA A 31 -0.92 -28.94 18.74
N GLU A 32 0.01 -28.61 19.63
CA GLU A 32 0.44 -27.23 19.84
C GLU A 32 1.14 -26.76 18.56
N ALA A 33 0.34 -26.23 17.63
CA ALA A 33 0.83 -25.48 16.48
C ALA A 33 1.41 -24.16 17.01
N ASN A 34 2.64 -24.23 17.52
CA ASN A 34 3.40 -23.06 17.91
C ASN A 34 3.85 -22.34 16.63
N LEU A 35 2.94 -21.61 16.00
CA LEU A 35 3.23 -20.72 14.87
C LEU A 35 3.90 -19.45 15.41
N THR A 36 5.09 -19.64 15.97
CA THR A 36 6.01 -18.56 16.32
C THR A 36 6.67 -18.06 15.04
N CYS A 37 5.98 -17.18 14.31
CA CYS A 37 6.71 -16.18 13.54
C CYS A 37 7.15 -15.12 14.56
N SER A 38 8.34 -15.31 15.12
CA SER A 38 8.96 -14.35 16.04
C SER A 38 9.43 -13.13 15.27
N MET A 39 8.48 -12.30 14.82
CA MET A 39 8.76 -10.93 14.41
C MET A 39 7.62 -10.06 14.94
N PRO A 40 7.81 -9.33 16.05
CA PRO A 40 6.97 -8.18 16.31
C PRO A 40 7.35 -7.15 15.25
N HIS A 41 6.62 -7.13 14.14
CA HIS A 41 6.61 -5.97 13.27
C HIS A 41 5.94 -4.86 14.09
N THR A 42 6.73 -4.20 14.92
CA THR A 42 6.34 -2.93 15.49
C THR A 42 6.14 -2.02 14.27
N HIS A 43 4.87 -1.76 13.92
CA HIS A 43 4.56 -0.67 12.99
C HIS A 43 5.12 0.58 13.66
N SER A 44 6.30 0.99 13.22
CA SER A 44 7.03 2.11 13.80
C SER A 44 6.13 3.34 13.70
N ALA A 45 5.55 3.73 14.83
CA ALA A 45 4.54 4.77 14.95
C ALA A 45 5.16 6.18 14.87
N GLY A 46 6.06 6.39 13.91
CA GLY A 46 6.85 7.62 13.79
C GLY A 46 6.48 8.51 12.62
N ASN A 47 6.08 7.97 11.45
CA ASN A 47 6.07 8.76 10.20
C ASN A 47 4.90 8.43 9.24
N GLY A 48 3.93 7.61 9.69
CA GLY A 48 2.84 7.16 8.83
C GLY A 48 1.92 8.29 8.40
N ALA A 49 1.61 9.24 9.29
CA ALA A 49 0.70 10.34 9.01
C ALA A 49 1.20 11.26 7.89
N GLU A 50 2.49 11.59 7.87
CA GLU A 50 3.08 12.46 6.86
C GLU A 50 3.16 11.78 5.48
N THR A 51 3.44 10.47 5.50
CA THR A 51 3.43 9.65 4.28
C THR A 51 2.01 9.55 3.71
N LEU A 52 1.02 9.30 4.56
CA LEU A 52 -0.39 9.24 4.17
C LEU A 52 -0.87 10.59 3.62
N ALA A 53 -0.56 11.70 4.30
CA ALA A 53 -0.92 13.03 3.83
C ALA A 53 -0.32 13.35 2.45
N SER A 54 0.92 12.91 2.20
CA SER A 54 1.58 13.09 0.91
C SER A 54 0.88 12.28 -0.21
N ILE A 55 0.44 11.07 0.10
CA ILE A 55 -0.33 10.22 -0.83
C ILE A 55 -1.71 10.83 -1.11
N GLU A 56 -2.42 11.29 -0.07
CA GLU A 56 -3.73 11.94 -0.22
C GLU A 56 -3.67 13.18 -1.13
N ARG A 57 -2.62 13.99 -0.98
CA ARG A 57 -2.36 15.14 -1.87
C ARG A 57 -2.15 14.71 -3.31
N ALA A 58 -1.39 13.65 -3.55
CA ALA A 58 -1.17 13.12 -4.89
C ALA A 58 -2.49 12.62 -5.52
N LEU A 59 -3.31 11.91 -4.75
CA LEU A 59 -4.64 11.44 -5.18
C LEU A 59 -5.58 12.61 -5.49
N TYR A 60 -5.56 13.67 -4.69
CA TYR A 60 -6.36 14.86 -4.95
C TYR A 60 -6.01 15.49 -6.31
N ARG A 61 -4.72 15.62 -6.64
CA ARG A 61 -4.29 16.18 -7.94
C ARG A 61 -4.62 15.28 -9.11
N LEU A 62 -4.62 13.96 -8.91
CA LEU A 62 -5.10 13.02 -9.94
C LEU A 62 -6.58 13.25 -10.23
N ALA A 63 -7.39 13.47 -9.19
CA ALA A 63 -8.82 13.76 -9.34
C ALA A 63 -9.07 15.14 -9.99
N ASP A 64 -8.27 16.13 -9.63
CA ASP A 64 -8.32 17.50 -10.17
C ASP A 64 -7.74 17.61 -11.59
N GLY A 65 -6.97 16.61 -12.04
CA GLY A 65 -6.29 16.60 -13.35
C GLY A 65 -5.01 17.42 -13.40
N THR A 66 -4.52 17.91 -12.26
CA THR A 66 -3.28 18.69 -12.10
C THR A 66 -2.07 17.84 -11.69
N TYR A 67 -2.24 16.52 -11.64
CA TYR A 67 -1.13 15.60 -11.37
C TYR A 67 -0.04 15.71 -12.44
N GLY A 68 1.21 15.80 -11.99
CA GLY A 68 2.36 16.06 -12.87
C GLY A 68 2.65 17.54 -13.09
N SER A 69 1.89 18.48 -12.50
CA SER A 69 2.22 19.91 -12.52
C SER A 69 2.88 20.35 -11.20
N CYS A 70 3.95 21.13 -11.30
CA CYS A 70 4.66 21.67 -10.14
C CYS A 70 3.82 22.69 -9.40
N VAL A 71 3.64 22.54 -8.09
CA VAL A 71 2.83 23.47 -7.26
C VAL A 71 3.47 24.85 -7.10
N VAL A 72 4.77 24.99 -7.39
CA VAL A 72 5.52 26.25 -7.23
C VAL A 72 5.53 27.07 -8.51
N CYS A 73 5.84 26.45 -9.65
CA CYS A 73 6.03 27.14 -10.92
C CYS A 73 5.02 26.78 -12.00
N GLY A 74 4.16 25.77 -11.78
CA GLY A 74 3.22 25.27 -12.77
C GLY A 74 3.84 24.51 -13.94
N ALA A 75 5.16 24.29 -13.94
CA ALA A 75 5.83 23.52 -14.98
C ALA A 75 5.54 22.01 -14.84
N ASP A 76 5.69 21.29 -15.95
CA ASP A 76 5.55 19.83 -15.98
C ASP A 76 6.65 19.14 -15.18
N ILE A 77 6.27 18.14 -14.37
CA ILE A 77 7.17 17.30 -13.58
C ILE A 77 7.52 16.10 -14.44
N SER A 78 8.83 15.87 -14.65
CA SER A 78 9.30 14.78 -15.50
C SER A 78 8.79 13.42 -15.03
N VAL A 79 8.40 12.57 -15.99
CA VAL A 79 7.91 11.21 -15.73
C VAL A 79 8.91 10.39 -14.92
N THR A 80 10.21 10.50 -15.19
CA THR A 80 11.26 9.83 -14.42
C THR A 80 11.22 10.20 -12.94
N ARG A 81 10.87 11.45 -12.59
CA ARG A 81 10.80 11.87 -11.18
C ARG A 81 9.55 11.32 -10.50
N LEU A 82 8.41 11.32 -11.20
CA LEU A 82 7.16 10.73 -10.71
C LEU A 82 7.24 9.20 -10.58
N ASP A 83 8.01 8.54 -11.44
CA ASP A 83 8.31 7.10 -11.34
C ASP A 83 9.10 6.76 -10.06
N GLN A 84 10.10 7.57 -9.72
CA GLN A 84 10.88 7.39 -8.51
C GLN A 84 10.11 7.77 -7.24
N ASN A 85 9.31 8.83 -7.29
CA ASN A 85 8.44 9.23 -6.19
C ASN A 85 7.13 9.85 -6.72
N PRO A 86 6.00 9.12 -6.68
CA PRO A 86 4.72 9.60 -7.20
C PRO A 86 4.05 10.68 -6.32
N ALA A 87 4.50 10.86 -5.07
CA ALA A 87 3.96 11.87 -4.18
C ALA A 87 4.65 13.25 -4.32
N VAL A 88 5.67 13.37 -5.19
CA VAL A 88 6.38 14.63 -5.43
C VAL A 88 5.44 15.70 -5.98
N GLU A 89 5.54 16.90 -5.42
CA GLU A 89 4.76 18.07 -5.82
C GLU A 89 5.55 19.14 -6.58
N THR A 90 6.87 18.95 -6.71
CA THR A 90 7.81 19.94 -7.22
C THR A 90 8.66 19.38 -8.37
N CYS A 91 8.96 20.25 -9.34
CA CYS A 91 9.90 19.92 -10.40
C CYS A 91 11.36 20.00 -9.91
N ALA A 92 12.28 19.37 -10.65
CA ALA A 92 13.70 19.35 -10.30
C ALA A 92 14.36 20.74 -10.29
N SER A 93 13.78 21.73 -10.98
CA SER A 93 14.26 23.12 -10.93
C SER A 93 13.88 23.84 -9.63
N CYS A 94 12.71 23.52 -9.07
CA CYS A 94 12.23 24.12 -7.82
C CYS A 94 12.78 23.40 -6.59
N ASP A 95 12.95 22.08 -6.69
CA ASP A 95 13.48 21.23 -5.63
C ASP A 95 14.56 20.29 -6.21
N PRO A 96 15.78 20.78 -6.41
CA PRO A 96 16.87 19.96 -6.93
C PRO A 96 17.19 18.84 -5.94
N PRO A 97 17.45 17.60 -6.42
CA PRO A 97 17.86 16.53 -5.54
C PRO A 97 19.14 16.91 -4.78
N PRO A 98 19.34 16.42 -3.55
CA PRO A 98 20.54 16.73 -2.79
C PRO A 98 21.77 16.30 -3.59
N ALA A 99 22.72 17.21 -3.77
CA ALA A 99 23.98 16.90 -4.45
C ALA A 99 24.72 15.84 -3.62
N PHE A 100 24.73 14.60 -4.12
CA PHE A 100 25.45 13.51 -3.47
C PHE A 100 26.95 13.81 -3.55
N LYS A 101 27.53 14.33 -2.47
CA LYS A 101 28.97 14.60 -2.40
C LYS A 101 29.70 13.26 -2.25
N ALA A 102 30.44 12.86 -3.28
CA ALA A 102 31.40 11.76 -3.18
C ALA A 102 32.62 12.25 -2.39
N HIS A 103 32.92 11.56 -1.28
CA HIS A 103 34.14 11.74 -0.49
C HIS A 103 35.21 10.77 -0.94
#